data_AF-A0A967WFN2-F1
#
_entry.id   AF-A0A967WFN2-F1
#
_cell.length_a   1.000
_cell.length_b   1.000
_cell.length_c   1.000
_cell.angle_alpha   90.00
_cell.angle_beta   90.00
_cell.angle_gamma   90.00
#
_symmetry.space_group_name_H-M   'P 1'
#
loop_
_entity.id
_entity.type
_entity.pdbx_description
1 polymer ?
#
loop_
_entity_poly.entity_id
_entity_poly.type
_entity_poly.pdbx_seq_one_letter_code
_entity_poly.pdbx_strand_id
1 'polypeptide(L)' 'RIFCQSLEAELVSIAGHYKISEDLQDNGWKSAVQIQLRDDLLVVTPLDKA' A
#
# COMPACT_ATOMS: atom_id res chain seq x y z
N ARG A 1 6.63 4.25 -6.04
CA ARG A 1 6.41 3.22 -5.00
C ARG A 1 6.38 3.92 -3.64
N ILE A 2 5.64 3.39 -2.68
CA ILE A 2 5.58 3.84 -1.29
C ILE A 2 6.03 2.66 -0.42
N PHE A 3 6.83 2.93 0.60
CA PHE A 3 7.23 1.94 1.60
C PHE A 3 6.81 2.46 2.96
N CYS A 4 6.20 1.62 3.79
CA CYS A 4 5.90 1.96 5.17
C CYS A 4 6.16 0.76 6.09
N GLN A 5 6.51 1.05 7.34
CA GLN A 5 6.74 0.02 8.37
C GLN A 5 5.43 -0.44 9.03
N SER A 6 4.39 0.38 8.95
CA SER A 6 3.05 0.08 9.42
C SER A 6 2.04 0.77 8.50
N LEU A 7 1.11 0.01 7.92
CA LEU A 7 0.07 0.51 7.04
C LEU A 7 -1.19 0.83 7.83
N GLU A 8 -1.41 2.11 8.15
CA GLU A 8 -2.66 2.65 8.71
C GLU A 8 -3.13 3.94 8.01
N ALA A 9 -2.75 4.14 6.75
CA ALA A 9 -3.09 5.37 6.02
C ALA A 9 -4.59 5.43 5.68
N GLU A 10 -5.19 6.61 5.81
CA GLU A 10 -6.57 6.86 5.35
C GLU A 10 -6.68 6.80 3.82
N LEU A 11 -5.62 7.23 3.12
CA LEU A 11 -5.50 7.19 1.66
C LEU A 11 -4.03 7.06 1.26
N VAL A 12 -3.77 6.26 0.23
CA VAL A 12 -2.50 6.30 -0.52
C VAL A 12 -2.77 6.59 -1.98
N SER A 13 -1.92 7.43 -2.58
CA SER A 13 -1.98 7.73 -4.01
C SER A 13 -0.61 7.62 -4.67
N ILE A 14 -0.58 7.04 -5.88
CA ILE A 14 0.58 7.04 -6.77
C ILE A 14 0.09 7.45 -8.16
N ALA A 15 0.61 8.56 -8.68
CA ALA A 15 0.28 9.09 -10.01
C ALA A 15 -1.24 9.28 -10.28
N GLY A 16 -2.00 9.68 -9.26
CA GLY A 16 -3.45 9.91 -9.39
C GLY A 16 -4.32 8.66 -9.14
N HIS A 17 -3.75 7.46 -9.15
CA HIS A 17 -4.42 6.24 -8.68
C HIS A 17 -4.39 6.23 -7.16
N TYR A 18 -5.50 5.88 -6.52
CA TYR A 18 -5.60 5.87 -5.06
C TYR A 18 -6.34 4.63 -4.53
N LYS A 19 -6.07 4.33 -3.26
CA LYS A 19 -6.83 3.38 -2.43
C LYS A 19 -7.16 4.06 -1.11
N ILE A 20 -8.37 3.84 -0.62
CA ILE A 20 -8.82 4.31 0.70
C ILE A 20 -8.57 3.24 1.77
N SER A 21 -8.67 3.63 3.04
CA SER A 21 -8.38 2.75 4.19
C SER A 21 -9.08 1.39 4.13
N GLU A 22 -10.31 1.34 3.63
CA GLU A 22 -11.14 0.16 3.48
C GLU A 22 -10.47 -0.85 2.53
N ASP A 23 -9.97 -0.40 1.37
CA ASP A 23 -9.25 -1.26 0.42
C ASP A 23 -7.87 -1.71 0.92
N LEU A 24 -7.28 -0.93 1.82
CA LEU A 24 -5.94 -1.17 2.37
C LEU A 24 -5.96 -2.16 3.53
N GLN A 25 -7.05 -2.19 4.31
CA GLN A 25 -7.19 -3.09 5.46
C GLN A 25 -7.11 -4.57 5.07
N ASP A 26 -7.62 -4.93 3.90
CA ASP A 26 -7.55 -6.29 3.36
C ASP A 26 -6.12 -6.71 2.93
N ASN A 27 -5.17 -5.76 2.89
CA ASN A 27 -3.90 -5.93 2.19
C ASN A 27 -2.69 -5.50 3.05
N GLY A 28 -2.55 -6.04 4.27
CA GLY A 28 -1.35 -5.84 5.10
C GLY A 28 -1.46 -4.69 6.11
N TRP A 29 -2.66 -4.45 6.64
CA TRP A 29 -2.91 -3.48 7.72
C TRP A 29 -1.95 -3.67 8.89
N LYS A 30 -1.49 -2.55 9.47
CA LYS A 30 -0.56 -2.51 10.63
C LYS A 30 0.72 -3.32 10.43
N SER A 31 1.10 -3.57 9.18
CA SER A 31 2.28 -4.35 8.82
C SER A 31 3.19 -3.56 7.89
N ALA A 32 4.46 -3.97 7.80
CA ALA A 32 5.41 -3.37 6.89
C ALA A 32 5.08 -3.81 5.45
N VAL A 33 4.89 -2.84 4.56
CA VAL A 33 4.48 -3.09 3.17
C VAL A 33 5.22 -2.20 2.18
N GLN A 34 5.19 -2.66 0.94
CA GLN A 34 5.52 -1.94 -0.27
C GLN A 34 4.24 -1.76 -1.09
N ILE A 35 3.99 -0.54 -1.57
CA ILE A 35 2.89 -0.22 -2.48
C ILE A 35 3.47 0.29 -3.80
N GLN A 36 2.99 -0.24 -4.91
CA GLN A 36 3.44 0.14 -6.24
C GLN A 36 2.29 0.18 -7.23
N LEU A 37 2.41 1.06 -8.23
CA LEU A 37 1.54 1.06 -9.39
C LEU A 37 2.06 0.02 -10.40
N ARG A 38 1.22 -0.95 -10.77
CA ARG A 38 1.46 -1.94 -11.84
C ARG A 38 0.21 -1.98 -12.71
N ASP A 39 0.36 -1.74 -14.01
CA ASP A 39 -0.76 -1.76 -14.96
C ASP A 39 -1.97 -0.95 -14.45
N ASP A 40 -1.70 0.29 -14.01
CA ASP A 40 -2.69 1.22 -13.47
C ASP A 40 -3.43 0.76 -12.18
N LEU A 41 -2.93 -0.29 -11.52
CA LEU A 41 -3.43 -0.80 -10.25
C LEU A 41 -2.42 -0.64 -9.12
N LEU A 42 -2.92 -0.22 -7.96
CA LEU A 42 -2.13 -0.19 -6.72
C LEU A 42 -2.04 -1.60 -6.13
N VAL A 43 -0.83 -2.17 -6.20
CA VAL A 43 -0.49 -3.48 -5.64
C VAL A 43 0.25 -3.27 -4.33
N VAL A 44 -0.28 -3.88 -3.27
CA VAL A 44 0.33 -3.91 -1.94
C VAL A 44 0.97 -5.27 -1.72
N THR A 45 2.23 -5.29 -1.29
CA THR A 45 2.98 -6.51 -0.97
C THR A 45 3.67 -6.34 0.38
N PRO A 46 3.84 -7.41 1.18
CA PRO A 46 4.69 -7.37 2.36
C PRO A 46 6.09 -6.82 2.04
N LEU A 47 6.66 -6.09 2.97
CA LEU A 47 8.06 -5.65 2.90
C LEU A 47 8.92 -6.70 3.61
N ASP A 48 9.61 -7.51 2.82
CA ASP A 48 10.54 -8.50 3.37
C ASP A 48 11.65 -7.78 4.15
N LYS A 49 11.89 -8.21 5.39
CA LYS A 49 13.06 -7.79 6.13
C LYS A 49 14.25 -8.57 5.58
N ALA A 50 15.25 -7.83 5.10
CA ALA A 50 16.56 -8.40 4.74
C ALA A 50 17.20 -9.11 5.95
#